data_AF-A0A951LAY3-F1
#
_entry.id   AF-A0A951LAY3-F1
#
_cell.length_a   1.000
_cell.length_b   1.000
_cell.length_c   1.000
_cell.angle_alpha   90.00
_cell.angle_beta   90.00
_cell.angle_gamma   90.00
#
_symmetry.space_group_name_H-M   'P 1'
#
loop_
_entity.id
_entity.type
_entity.pdbx_description
1 polymer ?
#
loop_
_entity_poly.entity_id
_entity_poly.type
_entity_poly.pdbx_seq_one_letter_code
_entity_poly.pdbx_strand_id
1 'polypeptide(L)'
;RRALLTAVALGASGTLAAWGLIGFAGLTSYPSMAANVSLISEGAGISLTGALLAAGFPLELARAGTVLAACGLLVMIWRVARRPDGDRRAFGLAVMTALVGFPVVWEHFVVLALVPIALLSPGLSALWLVPLLGWLAAYAHTDGALLKMVPYLAIEAIVIWRLWAPAPSEPR
;
A
#
# COMPACT_ATOMS: atom_id res chain seq x y z
N ARG A 1 8.20 3.14 -22.71
CA ARG A 1 7.94 1.81 -23.32
C ARG A 1 9.03 0.79 -23.03
N ARG A 2 10.33 1.07 -23.32
CA ARG A 2 11.44 0.15 -22.99
C ARG A 2 11.53 -0.16 -21.49
N ALA A 3 11.56 0.86 -20.64
CA ALA A 3 11.58 0.69 -19.17
C ALA A 3 10.41 -0.16 -18.65
N LEU A 4 9.19 0.08 -19.16
CA LEU A 4 8.01 -0.74 -18.84
C LEU A 4 8.21 -2.20 -19.23
N LEU A 5 8.67 -2.46 -20.46
CA LEU A 5 8.93 -3.82 -20.94
C LEU A 5 10.00 -4.51 -20.10
N THR A 6 11.08 -3.80 -19.74
CA THR A 6 12.15 -4.33 -18.89
C THR A 6 11.62 -4.63 -17.48
N ALA A 7 10.84 -3.74 -16.88
CA ALA A 7 10.26 -3.95 -15.56
C ALA A 7 9.28 -5.14 -15.55
N VAL A 8 8.41 -5.23 -16.57
CA VAL A 8 7.49 -6.36 -16.73
C VAL A 8 8.26 -7.67 -16.95
N ALA A 9 9.28 -7.66 -17.81
CA ALA A 9 10.09 -8.84 -18.08
C ALA A 9 10.84 -9.31 -16.83
N LEU A 10 11.48 -8.40 -16.09
CA LEU A 10 12.19 -8.71 -14.85
C LEU A 10 11.23 -9.21 -13.76
N GLY A 11 10.09 -8.55 -13.56
CA GLY A 11 9.09 -8.95 -12.59
C GLY A 11 8.47 -10.31 -12.91
N ALA A 12 8.08 -10.53 -14.16
CA ALA A 12 7.52 -11.80 -14.61
C ALA A 12 8.55 -12.93 -14.54
N SER A 13 9.77 -12.71 -15.03
CA SER A 13 10.82 -13.73 -14.99
C SER A 13 11.23 -14.09 -13.56
N GLY A 14 11.42 -13.10 -12.67
CA GLY A 14 11.72 -13.36 -11.26
C GLY A 14 10.60 -14.13 -10.56
N THR A 15 9.34 -13.74 -10.79
CA THR A 15 8.19 -14.44 -10.24
C THR A 15 8.08 -15.88 -10.75
N LEU A 16 8.20 -16.09 -12.07
CA LEU A 16 8.12 -17.41 -12.69
C LEU A 16 9.31 -18.30 -12.30
N ALA A 17 10.50 -17.74 -12.15
CA ALA A 17 11.68 -18.47 -11.68
C ALA A 17 11.50 -18.94 -10.23
N ALA A 18 10.99 -18.06 -9.35
CA ALA A 18 10.68 -18.42 -7.96
C ALA A 18 9.62 -19.54 -7.89
N TRP A 19 8.57 -19.46 -8.71
CA TRP A 19 7.58 -20.53 -8.84
C TRP A 19 8.16 -21.82 -9.43
N GLY A 20 9.10 -21.71 -10.36
CA GLY A 20 9.80 -22.84 -10.96
C GLY A 20 10.62 -23.62 -9.93
N LEU A 21 11.26 -22.95 -8.96
CA LEU A 21 12.01 -23.59 -7.89
C LEU A 21 11.14 -24.48 -6.99
N ILE A 22 9.85 -24.16 -6.84
CA ILE A 22 8.88 -24.95 -6.06
C ILE A 22 7.98 -25.82 -6.96
N GLY A 23 8.39 -26.05 -8.21
CA GLY A 23 7.72 -26.94 -9.16
C GLY A 23 6.32 -26.50 -9.55
N PHE A 24 6.00 -25.21 -9.43
CA PHE A 24 4.67 -24.66 -9.71
C PHE A 24 3.51 -25.28 -8.90
N ALA A 25 3.80 -26.05 -7.85
CA ALA A 25 2.85 -26.89 -7.12
C ALA A 25 1.68 -26.13 -6.47
N GLY A 26 1.78 -24.81 -6.34
CA GLY A 26 0.76 -23.94 -5.77
C GLY A 26 0.00 -23.08 -6.78
N LEU A 27 0.33 -23.04 -8.08
CA LEU A 27 -0.29 -22.07 -9.00
C LEU A 27 -1.83 -22.18 -9.06
N THR A 28 -2.35 -23.40 -8.99
CA THR A 28 -3.79 -23.67 -9.06
C THR A 28 -4.48 -23.61 -7.69
N SER A 29 -3.77 -23.93 -6.61
CA SER A 29 -4.33 -24.05 -5.26
C SER A 29 -4.17 -22.76 -4.44
N TYR A 30 -3.20 -21.93 -4.81
CA TYR A 30 -2.90 -20.66 -4.16
C TYR A 30 -4.04 -19.64 -4.24
N PRO A 31 -4.76 -19.45 -5.37
CA PRO A 31 -5.87 -18.51 -5.43
C PRO A 31 -6.96 -18.82 -4.41
N SER A 32 -7.34 -20.10 -4.25
CA SER A 32 -8.33 -20.50 -3.24
C SER A 32 -7.80 -20.35 -1.82
N MET A 33 -6.53 -20.66 -1.58
CA MET A 33 -5.91 -20.45 -0.27
C MET A 33 -5.89 -18.97 0.10
N ALA A 34 -5.45 -18.10 -0.81
CA ALA A 34 -5.40 -16.65 -0.63
C ALA A 34 -6.80 -16.06 -0.42
N ALA A 35 -7.81 -16.53 -1.17
CA ALA A 35 -9.20 -16.12 -0.98
C ALA A 35 -9.71 -16.51 0.42
N ASN A 36 -9.42 -17.72 0.88
CA ASN A 36 -9.83 -18.19 2.21
C ASN A 36 -9.15 -17.41 3.34
N VAL A 37 -7.83 -17.18 3.22
CA VAL A 37 -7.09 -16.34 4.18
C VAL A 37 -7.65 -14.92 4.18
N SER A 38 -7.98 -14.36 3.02
CA SER A 38 -8.57 -13.02 2.94
C SER A 38 -9.93 -12.96 3.63
N LEU A 39 -10.81 -13.93 3.37
CA LEU A 39 -12.11 -14.03 4.06
C LEU A 39 -11.99 -14.09 5.58
N ILE A 40 -10.97 -14.77 6.11
CA ILE A 40 -10.76 -14.93 7.55
C ILE A 40 -10.06 -13.69 8.15
N SER A 41 -9.14 -13.08 7.41
CA SER A 41 -8.25 -12.02 7.93
C SER A 41 -8.66 -10.60 7.57
N GLU A 42 -9.59 -10.38 6.64
CA GLU A 42 -10.03 -9.04 6.21
C GLU A 42 -10.57 -8.20 7.40
N GLY A 43 -11.19 -8.84 8.40
CA GLY A 43 -11.66 -8.16 9.62
C GLY A 43 -10.61 -8.01 10.73
N ALA A 44 -9.46 -8.69 10.63
CA ALA A 44 -8.42 -8.72 11.66
C ALA A 44 -7.16 -7.92 11.30
N GLY A 45 -6.99 -7.57 10.02
CA GLY A 45 -5.88 -6.76 9.53
C GLY A 45 -6.02 -5.25 9.79
N ILE A 46 -5.10 -4.47 9.24
CA ILE A 46 -5.08 -3.00 9.28
C ILE A 46 -5.37 -2.37 7.91
N SER A 47 -5.89 -3.15 6.96
CA SER A 47 -6.17 -2.69 5.59
C SER A 47 -7.34 -1.69 5.54
N LEU A 48 -7.45 -0.95 4.44
CA LEU A 48 -8.61 -0.10 4.17
C LEU A 48 -9.92 -0.89 4.17
N THR A 49 -9.91 -2.13 3.67
CA THR A 49 -11.06 -3.03 3.72
C THR A 49 -11.45 -3.33 5.17
N GLY A 50 -10.49 -3.68 6.02
CA GLY A 50 -10.72 -3.93 7.45
C GLY A 50 -11.25 -2.71 8.18
N ALA A 51 -10.78 -1.51 7.85
CA ALA A 51 -11.28 -0.26 8.42
C ALA A 51 -12.74 0.02 8.03
N LEU A 52 -13.12 -0.23 6.77
CA LEU A 52 -14.50 -0.07 6.31
C LEU A 52 -15.43 -1.10 6.96
N LEU A 53 -14.97 -2.35 7.12
CA LEU A 53 -15.70 -3.38 7.88
C LEU A 53 -15.89 -2.97 9.35
N ALA A 54 -14.83 -2.49 10.01
CA ALA A 54 -14.87 -2.00 11.38
C ALA A 54 -15.77 -0.77 11.57
N ALA A 55 -15.94 0.03 10.51
CA ALA A 55 -16.87 1.15 10.46
C ALA A 55 -18.33 0.72 10.20
N GLY A 56 -18.60 -0.58 10.03
CA GLY A 56 -19.95 -1.14 9.86
C GLY A 56 -20.41 -1.30 8.42
N PHE A 57 -19.53 -1.12 7.42
CA PHE A 57 -19.90 -1.36 6.04
C PHE A 57 -19.97 -2.87 5.73
N PRO A 58 -20.91 -3.32 4.88
CA PRO A 58 -20.90 -4.67 4.32
C PRO A 58 -19.61 -4.98 3.55
N LEU A 59 -19.18 -6.24 3.57
CA LEU A 59 -17.96 -6.72 2.91
C LEU A 59 -17.84 -6.30 1.44
N GLU A 60 -18.93 -6.45 0.68
CA GLU A 60 -18.95 -6.07 -0.75
C GLU A 60 -18.71 -4.58 -0.95
N LEU A 61 -19.28 -3.72 -0.09
CA LEU A 61 -19.05 -2.28 -0.14
C LEU A 61 -17.65 -1.91 0.33
N ALA A 62 -17.11 -2.58 1.34
CA ALA A 62 -15.74 -2.39 1.80
C ALA A 62 -14.71 -2.74 0.70
N ARG A 63 -14.90 -3.87 0.02
CA ARG A 63 -14.07 -4.29 -1.12
C ARG A 63 -14.20 -3.35 -2.30
N ALA A 64 -15.44 -3.00 -2.69
CA ALA A 64 -15.68 -2.03 -3.76
C ALA A 64 -15.03 -0.68 -3.46
N GLY A 65 -15.19 -0.17 -2.23
CA GLY A 65 -14.56 1.08 -1.78
C GLY A 65 -13.03 1.02 -1.84
N THR A 66 -12.44 -0.10 -1.44
CA THR A 66 -10.98 -0.31 -1.50
C THR A 66 -10.48 -0.34 -2.95
N VAL A 67 -11.17 -1.04 -3.85
CA VAL A 67 -10.85 -1.07 -5.29
C VAL A 67 -10.99 0.32 -5.90
N LEU A 68 -12.04 1.07 -5.56
CA LEU A 68 -12.23 2.44 -6.02
C LEU A 68 -11.12 3.37 -5.53
N ALA A 69 -10.68 3.24 -4.27
CA ALA A 69 -9.56 3.99 -3.72
C ALA A 69 -8.25 3.66 -4.47
N ALA A 70 -7.95 2.38 -4.70
CA ALA A 70 -6.79 1.95 -5.47
C ALA A 70 -6.81 2.49 -6.91
N CYS A 71 -7.96 2.40 -7.59
CA CYS A 71 -8.16 3.01 -8.92
C CYS A 71 -7.93 4.53 -8.90
N GLY A 72 -8.42 5.22 -7.87
CA GLY A 72 -8.17 6.65 -7.66
C GLY A 72 -6.67 6.97 -7.54
N LEU A 73 -5.93 6.16 -6.77
CA LEU A 73 -4.48 6.30 -6.64
C LEU A 73 -3.75 6.01 -7.96
N LEU A 74 -4.19 5.05 -8.76
CA LEU A 74 -3.65 4.81 -10.12
C LEU A 74 -3.83 6.05 -11.03
N VAL A 75 -4.97 6.72 -10.95
CA VAL A 75 -5.20 7.99 -11.66
C VAL A 75 -4.28 9.09 -11.13
N MET A 76 -4.06 9.14 -9.80
CA MET A 76 -3.11 10.10 -9.20
C MET A 76 -1.68 9.86 -9.68
N ILE A 77 -1.22 8.61 -9.79
CA ILE A 77 0.10 8.25 -10.34
C ILE A 77 0.26 8.86 -11.74
N TRP A 78 -0.72 8.65 -12.63
CA TRP A 78 -0.67 9.18 -13.98
C TRP A 78 -0.61 10.72 -14.03
N ARG A 79 -1.29 11.40 -13.11
CA ARG A 79 -1.25 12.86 -13.00
C ARG A 79 0.08 13.37 -12.44
N VAL A 80 0.61 12.73 -11.40
CA VAL A 80 1.86 13.13 -10.73
C VAL A 80 3.08 12.84 -11.60
N ALA A 81 3.07 11.75 -12.36
CA ALA A 81 4.14 11.40 -13.30
C ALA A 81 4.42 12.50 -14.34
N ARG A 82 3.46 13.40 -14.58
CA ARG A 82 3.60 14.53 -15.53
C ARG A 82 4.21 15.79 -14.90
N ARG A 83 4.49 15.79 -13.60
CA ARG A 83 5.05 16.94 -12.86
C ARG A 83 6.58 16.88 -12.81
N PRO A 84 7.26 17.97 -12.46
CA PRO A 84 8.66 17.92 -12.03
C PRO A 84 8.83 16.94 -10.86
N ASP A 85 9.90 16.14 -10.85
CA ASP A 85 10.09 14.98 -9.95
C ASP A 85 8.98 13.91 -10.00
N GLY A 86 8.21 13.90 -11.09
CA GLY A 86 7.04 13.06 -11.26
C GLY A 86 7.32 11.57 -11.13
N ASP A 87 8.43 11.08 -11.71
CA ASP A 87 8.78 9.66 -11.68
C ASP A 87 8.97 9.12 -10.26
N ARG A 88 9.70 9.86 -9.42
CA ARG A 88 10.00 9.48 -8.04
C ARG A 88 8.72 9.41 -7.19
N ARG A 89 7.84 10.40 -7.35
CA ARG A 89 6.57 10.48 -6.64
C ARG A 89 5.54 9.48 -7.17
N ALA A 90 5.51 9.25 -8.48
CA ALA A 90 4.67 8.25 -9.12
C ALA A 90 5.04 6.84 -8.65
N PHE A 91 6.32 6.53 -8.55
CA PHE A 91 6.77 5.26 -7.97
C PHE A 91 6.39 5.13 -6.49
N GLY A 92 6.58 6.19 -5.68
CA GLY A 92 6.13 6.20 -4.29
C GLY A 92 4.62 5.96 -4.15
N LEU A 93 3.81 6.57 -5.01
CA LEU A 93 2.37 6.34 -5.05
C LEU A 93 2.02 4.92 -5.52
N ALA A 94 2.82 4.30 -6.39
CA ALA A 94 2.62 2.91 -6.80
C ALA A 94 2.80 1.95 -5.61
N VAL A 95 3.81 2.19 -4.76
CA VAL A 95 4.00 1.44 -3.51
C VAL A 95 2.80 1.60 -2.58
N MET A 96 2.33 2.85 -2.38
CA MET A 96 1.16 3.11 -1.53
C MET A 96 -0.13 2.52 -2.11
N THR A 97 -0.30 2.56 -3.44
CA THR A 97 -1.44 1.92 -4.12
C THR A 97 -1.46 0.42 -3.88
N ALA A 98 -0.29 -0.23 -3.94
CA ALA A 98 -0.19 -1.66 -3.66
C ALA A 98 -0.58 -1.99 -2.22
N LEU A 99 -0.17 -1.15 -1.25
CA LEU A 99 -0.52 -1.32 0.16
C LEU A 99 -2.03 -1.14 0.39
N VAL A 100 -2.61 -0.04 -0.10
CA VAL A 100 -4.04 0.28 0.04
C VAL A 100 -4.92 -0.75 -0.68
N GLY A 101 -4.51 -1.20 -1.86
CA GLY A 101 -5.25 -2.16 -2.67
C GLY A 101 -5.17 -3.60 -2.16
N PHE A 102 -4.32 -3.88 -1.17
CA PHE A 102 -4.17 -5.22 -0.63
C PHE A 102 -5.22 -5.46 0.46
N PRO A 103 -6.08 -6.48 0.33
CA PRO A 103 -7.20 -6.69 1.26
C PRO A 103 -6.73 -7.11 2.66
N VAL A 104 -5.53 -7.68 2.79
CA VAL A 104 -4.98 -8.20 4.05
C VAL A 104 -3.61 -7.57 4.32
N VAL A 105 -3.61 -6.40 4.94
CA VAL A 105 -2.37 -5.73 5.38
C VAL A 105 -2.13 -6.04 6.84
N TRP A 106 -0.95 -6.57 7.15
CA TRP A 106 -0.45 -6.74 8.52
C TRP A 106 0.44 -5.55 8.89
N GLU A 107 0.64 -5.32 10.19
CA GLU A 107 1.39 -4.20 10.75
C GLU A 107 2.79 -4.04 10.15
N HIS A 108 3.47 -5.15 9.85
CA HIS A 108 4.82 -5.11 9.29
C HIS A 108 4.86 -4.65 7.82
N PHE A 109 3.76 -4.71 7.06
CA PHE A 109 3.73 -4.22 5.67
C PHE A 109 3.80 -2.69 5.60
N VAL A 110 3.47 -1.99 6.69
CA VAL A 110 3.60 -0.53 6.78
C VAL A 110 5.07 -0.10 6.66
N VAL A 111 6.04 -1.01 6.87
CA VAL A 111 7.45 -0.76 6.56
C VAL A 111 7.68 -0.36 5.10
N LEU A 112 6.81 -0.79 4.17
CA LEU A 112 6.90 -0.41 2.77
C LEU A 112 6.70 1.09 2.55
N ALA A 113 6.04 1.79 3.49
CA ALA A 113 5.92 3.25 3.47
C ALA A 113 7.29 3.96 3.69
N LEU A 114 8.30 3.28 4.23
CA LEU A 114 9.66 3.83 4.30
C LEU A 114 10.26 4.08 2.92
N VAL A 115 9.88 3.30 1.90
CA VAL A 115 10.37 3.48 0.53
C VAL A 115 9.95 4.85 -0.02
N PRO A 116 8.65 5.22 -0.09
CA PRO A 116 8.25 6.57 -0.50
C PRO A 116 8.75 7.66 0.44
N ILE A 117 8.90 7.41 1.75
CA ILE A 117 9.48 8.40 2.69
C ILE A 117 10.93 8.71 2.33
N ALA A 118 11.77 7.70 2.11
CA ALA A 118 13.16 7.89 1.67
C ALA A 118 13.23 8.56 0.28
N LEU A 119 12.23 8.32 -0.57
CA LEU A 119 12.07 9.00 -1.85
C LEU A 119 11.56 10.44 -1.74
N LEU A 120 10.95 10.86 -0.64
CA LEU A 120 10.56 12.26 -0.45
C LEU A 120 11.60 13.03 0.37
N SER A 121 12.29 12.35 1.28
CA SER A 121 13.20 12.95 2.23
C SER A 121 14.41 12.04 2.46
N PRO A 122 15.44 12.15 1.61
CA PRO A 122 16.66 11.36 1.76
C PRO A 122 17.42 11.65 3.08
N GLY A 123 17.24 12.85 3.64
CA GLY A 123 17.80 13.23 4.94
C GLY A 123 16.82 13.04 6.09
N LEU A 124 17.33 13.08 7.34
CA LEU A 124 16.53 12.92 8.55
C LEU A 124 15.60 14.12 8.74
N SER A 125 14.31 13.91 8.58
CA SER A 125 13.24 14.91 8.66
C SER A 125 12.06 14.37 9.46
N ALA A 126 11.07 15.23 9.76
CA ALA A 126 9.85 14.81 10.45
C ALA A 126 9.09 13.67 9.74
N LEU A 127 9.28 13.47 8.43
CA LEU A 127 8.65 12.35 7.71
C LEU A 127 9.14 10.97 8.20
N TRP A 128 10.36 10.90 8.72
CA TRP A 128 10.91 9.66 9.30
C TRP A 128 10.26 9.27 10.63
N LEU A 129 9.54 10.21 11.26
CA LEU A 129 8.78 9.94 12.48
C LEU A 129 7.37 9.42 12.18
N VAL A 130 6.89 9.53 10.94
CA VAL A 130 5.54 9.09 10.55
C VAL A 130 5.29 7.61 10.86
N PRO A 131 6.20 6.66 10.53
CA PRO A 131 6.00 5.25 10.86
C PRO A 131 5.85 4.97 12.37
N LEU A 132 6.37 5.85 13.24
CA LEU A 132 6.25 5.71 14.70
C LEU A 132 4.80 5.87 15.18
N LEU A 133 3.89 6.43 14.37
CA LEU A 133 2.46 6.45 14.66
C LEU A 133 1.91 5.03 14.87
N GLY A 134 2.47 4.02 14.20
CA GLY A 134 2.10 2.61 14.40
C GLY A 134 2.33 2.12 15.82
N TRP A 135 3.24 2.75 16.58
CA TRP A 135 3.47 2.44 17.98
C TRP A 135 2.27 2.81 18.87
N LEU A 136 1.46 3.81 18.47
CA LEU A 136 0.25 4.21 19.17
C LEU A 136 -0.86 3.14 19.11
N ALA A 137 -0.81 2.24 18.13
CA ALA A 137 -1.78 1.16 18.00
C ALA A 137 -1.55 0.01 19.00
N ALA A 138 -0.37 -0.04 19.65
CA ALA A 138 0.05 -0.90 20.77
C ALA A 138 -0.19 -2.43 20.68
N TYR A 139 -0.83 -2.96 19.64
CA TYR A 139 -1.19 -4.38 19.54
C TYR A 139 -1.09 -4.91 18.10
N ALA A 140 -0.58 -6.13 17.96
CA ALA A 140 -0.42 -6.83 16.69
C ALA A 140 -1.74 -7.27 16.03
N HIS A 141 -2.88 -7.20 16.75
CA HIS A 141 -4.19 -7.57 16.22
C HIS A 141 -5.20 -6.45 16.52
N THR A 142 -5.90 -6.01 15.48
CA THR A 142 -6.90 -4.94 15.61
C THR A 142 -8.19 -5.46 16.23
N ASP A 143 -8.46 -6.77 16.18
CA ASP A 143 -9.71 -7.42 16.62
C ASP A 143 -10.97 -6.74 16.04
N GLY A 144 -10.84 -6.10 14.88
CA GLY A 144 -11.91 -5.30 14.27
C GLY A 144 -12.17 -3.94 14.94
N ALA A 145 -11.33 -3.48 15.87
CA ALA A 145 -11.48 -2.17 16.50
C ALA A 145 -10.94 -1.05 15.61
N LEU A 146 -11.85 -0.23 15.06
CA LEU A 146 -11.53 0.87 14.14
C LEU A 146 -10.44 1.82 14.70
N LEU A 147 -10.53 2.17 15.99
CA LEU A 147 -9.56 3.08 16.62
C LEU A 147 -8.12 2.56 16.59
N LYS A 148 -7.91 1.24 16.60
CA LYS A 148 -6.58 0.63 16.48
C LYS A 148 -6.02 0.71 15.05
N MET A 149 -6.89 0.87 14.04
CA MET A 149 -6.50 1.00 12.64
C MET A 149 -6.14 2.44 12.25
N VAL A 150 -6.67 3.44 12.97
CA VAL A 150 -6.47 4.87 12.69
C VAL A 150 -5.00 5.27 12.54
N PRO A 151 -4.05 4.84 13.40
CA PRO A 151 -2.65 5.24 13.24
C PRO A 151 -2.03 4.74 11.94
N TYR A 152 -2.39 3.54 11.49
CA TYR A 152 -1.89 2.97 10.24
C TYR A 152 -2.48 3.67 9.01
N LEU A 153 -3.78 3.94 9.02
CA LEU A 153 -4.43 4.74 7.97
C LEU A 153 -3.88 6.17 7.91
N ALA A 154 -3.53 6.75 9.07
CA ALA A 154 -2.89 8.06 9.13
C ALA A 154 -1.50 8.04 8.48
N ILE A 155 -0.69 7.00 8.69
CA ILE A 155 0.60 6.83 8.00
C ILE A 155 0.39 6.84 6.49
N GLU A 156 -0.53 6.02 5.99
CA GLU A 156 -0.82 5.92 4.55
C GLU A 156 -1.28 7.27 3.99
N ALA A 157 -2.24 7.90 4.65
CA ALA A 157 -2.79 9.19 4.25
C ALA A 157 -1.73 10.29 4.22
N ILE A 158 -0.86 10.37 5.25
CA ILE A 158 0.23 11.36 5.32
C ILE A 158 1.20 11.15 4.15
N VAL A 159 1.61 9.91 3.89
CA VAL A 159 2.57 9.61 2.82
C VAL A 159 1.97 9.89 1.44
N ILE A 160 0.73 9.43 1.19
CA ILE A 160 0.00 9.71 -0.06
C ILE A 160 -0.17 11.21 -0.27
N TRP A 161 -0.57 11.94 0.78
CA TRP A 161 -0.72 13.40 0.73
C TRP A 161 0.61 14.07 0.36
N ARG A 162 1.72 13.67 0.99
CA ARG A 162 3.05 14.25 0.73
C ARG A 162 3.55 13.94 -0.68
N LEU A 163 3.24 12.77 -1.23
CA LEU A 163 3.57 12.42 -2.61
C LEU A 163 2.77 13.29 -3.61
N TRP A 164 1.52 13.62 -3.28
CA TRP A 164 0.65 14.46 -4.09
C TRP A 164 0.94 15.96 -3.97
N ALA A 165 1.26 16.46 -2.77
CA ALA A 165 1.40 17.87 -2.48
C ALA A 165 2.56 18.51 -3.28
N PRO A 166 2.42 19.72 -3.84
CA PRO A 166 3.53 20.42 -4.50
C PRO A 166 4.75 20.53 -3.57
N ALA A 167 5.96 20.52 -4.13
CA ALA A 167 7.14 20.87 -3.34
C ALA A 167 6.96 22.29 -2.78
N PRO A 168 7.33 22.56 -1.52
CA PRO A 168 7.36 23.92 -1.01
C PRO A 168 8.20 24.78 -1.96
N SER A 169 7.65 25.90 -2.43
CA SER A 169 8.44 26.86 -3.18
C SER A 169 9.56 27.37 -2.27
N GLU A 170 10.82 27.21 -2.67
CA GLU A 170 11.92 27.88 -1.98
C GLU A 170 11.60 29.38 -1.91
N PRO A 171 11.75 30.03 -0.73
CA PRO A 171 11.68 31.47 -0.66
C PRO A 171 12.80 32.02 -1.56
N ARG A 172 12.41 32.78 -2.59
CA ARG A 172 13.34 33.53 -3.45
C ARG A 172 14.05 34.62 -2.67
#